data_AF-A0A5E4I6E8-F1
#
_entry.id   AF-A0A5E4I6E8-F1
#
_cell.length_a   1.000
_cell.length_b   1.000
_cell.length_c   1.000
_cell.angle_alpha   90.00
_cell.angle_beta   90.00
_cell.angle_gamma   90.00
#
_symmetry.space_group_name_H-M   'P 1'
#
loop_
_entity.id
_entity.type
_entity.pdbx_description
1 polymer ?
#
loop_
_entity_poly.entity_id
_entity_poly.type
_entity_poly.pdbx_seq_one_letter_code
_entity_poly.pdbx_strand_id
1 'polypeptide(L)'
;MYGSEGSGTFGVDQAFTAYRKFHCTTCTLIRDTDSNVHGRLAKNMIDALPAHLAVVDEDWTKGHNLVVDGYNTDDFYHLNFGWGGVYNGWYLLPDEIPYGVTVLEGVIVDIMDKHVSPQVRCNGSIHLTNITPGTTINDSFTIENAGSPTSLLHWEITSCPDWGNWTFTPSKGTSLTPEQGPVMINVSIVAPEKKNREYNGYIKVTNTENPADCFIIQITLTTPYKPHSFLLNCLQDLMERFPHTFLVLRLLLNY
;
A
#
# COMPACT_ATOMS: atom_id res chain seq x y z
N MET A 1 -18.45 24.09 3.89
CA MET A 1 -18.37 25.57 3.80
C MET A 1 -18.55 25.98 2.34
N TYR A 2 -19.16 27.14 2.07
CA TYR A 2 -19.34 27.66 0.71
C TYR A 2 -18.85 29.10 0.60
N GLY A 3 -18.17 29.44 -0.49
CA GLY A 3 -17.64 30.77 -0.80
C GLY A 3 -17.24 30.92 -2.27
N SER A 4 -16.97 32.15 -2.72
CA SER A 4 -16.57 32.45 -4.11
C SER A 4 -15.19 31.87 -4.47
N GLU A 5 -14.29 31.83 -3.49
CA GLU A 5 -12.93 31.32 -3.66
C GLU A 5 -12.84 29.78 -3.57
N GLY A 6 -13.94 29.12 -3.20
CA GLY A 6 -13.96 27.68 -2.99
C GLY A 6 -15.08 27.23 -2.06
N SER A 7 -15.42 25.96 -2.19
CA SER A 7 -16.37 25.29 -1.31
C SER A 7 -15.79 23.93 -0.95
N GLY A 8 -15.98 23.50 0.29
CA GLY A 8 -15.31 22.30 0.80
C GLY A 8 -16.10 21.60 1.89
N THR A 9 -15.77 20.32 2.08
CA THR A 9 -16.16 19.53 3.25
C THR A 9 -15.20 19.82 4.41
N PHE A 10 -15.65 19.59 5.65
CA PHE A 10 -14.78 19.65 6.84
C PHE A 10 -13.95 18.37 7.02
N GLY A 11 -14.31 17.32 6.30
CA GLY A 11 -13.59 16.05 6.23
C GLY A 11 -14.26 15.12 5.23
N VAL A 12 -13.55 14.07 4.83
CA VAL A 12 -14.00 13.04 3.88
C VAL A 12 -15.22 12.26 4.40
N ASP A 13 -15.45 12.23 5.71
CA ASP A 13 -16.63 11.62 6.34
C ASP A 13 -17.95 12.30 5.92
N GLN A 14 -17.91 13.60 5.62
CA GLN A 14 -19.08 14.33 5.12
C GLN A 14 -19.42 13.90 3.69
N ALA A 15 -18.41 13.69 2.84
CA ALA A 15 -18.60 13.14 1.51
C ALA A 15 -19.14 11.70 1.59
N PHE A 16 -18.60 10.87 2.48
CA PHE A 16 -19.11 9.52 2.75
C PHE A 16 -20.59 9.54 3.17
N THR A 17 -20.95 10.43 4.09
CA THR A 17 -22.35 10.61 4.53
C THR A 17 -23.26 11.03 3.37
N ALA A 18 -22.76 11.85 2.43
CA ALA A 18 -23.51 12.23 1.24
C ALA A 18 -23.81 11.01 0.35
N TYR A 19 -22.83 10.15 0.07
CA TYR A 19 -23.06 8.90 -0.68
C TYR A 19 -24.15 8.03 -0.04
N ARG A 20 -24.12 7.88 1.30
CA ARG A 20 -25.17 7.15 2.04
C ARG A 20 -26.55 7.78 1.86
N LYS A 21 -26.63 9.12 1.86
CA LYS A 21 -27.88 9.86 1.61
C LYS A 21 -28.41 9.68 0.18
N PHE A 22 -27.52 9.47 -0.79
CA PHE A 22 -27.86 9.12 -2.17
C PHE A 22 -28.07 7.61 -2.39
N HIS A 23 -28.21 6.82 -1.33
CA HIS A 23 -28.44 5.37 -1.37
C HIS A 23 -27.31 4.56 -2.02
N CYS A 24 -26.09 5.10 -2.06
CA CYS A 24 -24.90 4.33 -2.38
C CYS A 24 -24.50 3.51 -1.14
N THR A 25 -25.23 2.42 -0.86
CA THR A 25 -25.10 1.70 0.42
C THR A 25 -23.94 0.73 0.49
N THR A 26 -23.24 0.50 -0.60
CA THR A 26 -22.07 -0.38 -0.68
C THR A 26 -20.77 0.34 -0.39
N CYS A 27 -20.76 1.68 -0.42
CA CYS A 27 -19.53 2.42 -0.25
C CYS A 27 -18.94 2.23 1.15
N THR A 28 -17.61 2.23 1.21
CA THR A 28 -16.83 2.13 2.44
C THR A 28 -15.83 3.27 2.48
N LEU A 29 -15.71 3.93 3.64
CA LEU A 29 -14.65 4.91 3.90
C LEU A 29 -13.45 4.20 4.53
N ILE A 30 -12.32 4.21 3.83
CA ILE A 30 -11.02 3.72 4.31
C ILE A 30 -10.10 4.91 4.58
N ARG A 31 -9.28 4.81 5.64
CA ARG A 31 -8.34 5.85 6.07
C ARG A 31 -6.90 5.42 5.82
N ASP A 32 -5.96 6.34 5.96
CA ASP A 32 -4.51 6.08 5.91
C ASP A 32 -4.04 5.01 6.92
N THR A 33 -4.75 4.86 8.04
CA THR A 33 -4.49 3.80 9.02
C THR A 33 -4.82 2.39 8.51
N ASP A 34 -5.58 2.25 7.43
CA ASP A 34 -5.87 0.96 6.82
C ASP A 34 -4.73 0.56 5.88
N SER A 35 -4.01 -0.49 6.25
CA SER A 35 -2.83 -0.91 5.52
C SER A 35 -3.13 -1.49 4.12
N ASN A 36 -4.40 -1.70 3.77
CA ASN A 36 -4.82 -2.12 2.44
C ASN A 36 -5.36 -1.00 1.58
N VAL A 37 -5.24 0.27 2.01
CA VAL A 37 -5.88 1.38 1.30
C VAL A 37 -5.54 1.39 -0.20
N HIS A 38 -4.27 1.17 -0.54
CA HIS A 38 -3.81 1.06 -1.92
C HIS A 38 -4.33 -0.21 -2.61
N GLY A 39 -4.26 -1.37 -1.97
CA GLY A 39 -4.76 -2.62 -2.55
C GLY A 39 -6.27 -2.58 -2.86
N ARG A 40 -7.06 -1.98 -1.95
CA ARG A 40 -8.51 -1.80 -2.13
C ARG A 40 -8.84 -0.77 -3.19
N LEU A 41 -8.09 0.34 -3.25
CA LEU A 41 -8.23 1.34 -4.30
C LEU A 41 -7.89 0.76 -5.67
N ALA A 42 -6.79 0.02 -5.80
CA ALA A 42 -6.43 -0.68 -7.02
C ALA A 42 -7.51 -1.68 -7.46
N LYS A 43 -8.06 -2.46 -6.51
CA LYS A 43 -9.19 -3.38 -6.80
C LYS A 43 -10.41 -2.65 -7.37
N ASN A 44 -10.76 -1.50 -6.79
CA ASN A 44 -11.83 -0.66 -7.32
C ASN A 44 -11.59 -0.24 -8.77
N MET A 45 -10.36 0.12 -9.14
CA MET A 45 -10.03 0.47 -10.52
C MET A 45 -10.14 -0.73 -11.46
N ILE A 46 -9.69 -1.91 -11.02
CA ILE A 46 -9.81 -3.17 -11.78
C ILE A 46 -11.28 -3.54 -12.01
N ASP A 47 -12.13 -3.29 -11.02
CA ASP A 47 -13.58 -3.57 -11.07
C ASP A 47 -14.39 -2.49 -11.79
N ALA A 48 -13.72 -1.47 -12.34
CA ALA A 48 -14.36 -0.29 -12.95
C ALA A 48 -15.30 0.47 -11.99
N LEU A 49 -14.88 0.60 -10.74
CA LEU A 49 -15.52 1.35 -9.67
C LEU A 49 -14.68 2.58 -9.31
N PRO A 50 -14.87 3.75 -9.97
CA PRO A 50 -14.17 4.98 -9.59
C PRO A 50 -14.35 5.30 -8.10
N ALA A 51 -13.27 5.77 -7.47
CA ALA A 51 -13.23 6.06 -6.05
C ALA A 51 -13.12 7.56 -5.80
N HIS A 52 -13.56 7.98 -4.61
CA HIS A 52 -13.40 9.37 -4.15
C HIS A 52 -12.21 9.42 -3.20
N LEU A 53 -11.16 10.12 -3.61
CA LEU A 53 -9.94 10.34 -2.84
C LEU A 53 -9.98 11.71 -2.16
N ALA A 54 -9.63 11.77 -0.88
CA ALA A 54 -9.43 13.02 -0.17
C ALA A 54 -7.98 13.09 0.34
N VAL A 55 -7.34 14.22 0.05
CA VAL A 55 -5.95 14.48 0.42
C VAL A 55 -5.81 15.85 1.05
N VAL A 56 -4.86 15.98 1.97
CA VAL A 56 -4.56 17.20 2.72
C VAL A 56 -3.06 17.45 2.72
N ASP A 57 -2.65 18.65 3.15
CA ASP A 57 -1.26 18.92 3.47
C ASP A 57 -0.88 18.47 4.89
N GLU A 58 0.42 18.44 5.16
CA GLU A 58 0.96 18.03 6.46
C GLU A 58 0.42 18.86 7.64
N ASP A 59 0.16 20.15 7.40
CA ASP A 59 -0.37 21.07 8.41
C ASP A 59 -1.91 21.03 8.53
N TRP A 60 -2.60 20.22 7.71
CA TRP A 60 -4.07 20.11 7.66
C TRP A 60 -4.78 21.47 7.45
N THR A 61 -4.16 22.37 6.69
CA THR A 61 -4.68 23.71 6.38
C THR A 61 -5.33 23.80 5.01
N LYS A 62 -4.97 22.89 4.10
CA LYS A 62 -5.52 22.78 2.75
C LYS A 62 -5.79 21.31 2.42
N GLY A 63 -6.75 21.09 1.54
CA GLY A 63 -7.04 19.75 1.05
C GLY A 63 -7.80 19.79 -0.25
N HIS A 64 -7.91 18.64 -0.90
CA HIS A 64 -8.62 18.49 -2.15
C HIS A 64 -9.33 17.14 -2.22
N ASN A 65 -10.49 17.14 -2.87
CA ASN A 65 -11.26 15.95 -3.15
C ASN A 65 -11.15 15.64 -4.64
N LEU A 66 -10.77 14.41 -4.94
CA LEU A 66 -10.35 13.94 -6.25
C LEU A 66 -11.14 12.69 -6.63
N VAL A 67 -11.29 12.45 -7.93
CA VAL A 67 -11.77 11.16 -8.43
C VAL A 67 -10.57 10.33 -8.87
N VAL A 68 -10.53 9.08 -8.44
CA VAL A 68 -9.60 8.07 -8.95
C VAL A 68 -10.38 7.18 -9.91
N ASP A 69 -9.95 7.12 -11.16
CA ASP A 69 -10.65 6.40 -12.23
C ASP A 69 -9.73 5.54 -13.12
N GLY A 70 -8.50 5.28 -12.65
CA GLY A 70 -7.60 4.30 -13.26
C GLY A 70 -6.47 3.85 -12.34
N TYR A 71 -5.93 2.67 -12.63
CA TYR A 71 -4.73 2.09 -12.01
C TYR A 71 -3.93 1.35 -13.09
N ASN A 72 -2.61 1.45 -13.08
CA ASN A 72 -1.75 0.84 -14.09
C ASN A 72 -0.72 -0.14 -13.48
N THR A 73 0.05 -0.80 -14.34
CA THR A 73 1.04 -1.82 -13.95
C THR A 73 2.29 -1.27 -13.27
N ASP A 74 2.47 0.05 -13.27
CA ASP A 74 3.58 0.75 -12.64
C ASP A 74 3.18 1.32 -11.27
N ASP A 75 2.04 0.89 -10.73
CA ASP A 75 1.44 1.33 -9.46
C ASP A 75 0.92 2.79 -9.42
N PHE A 76 0.77 3.44 -10.59
CA PHE A 76 0.19 4.77 -10.67
C PHE A 76 -1.33 4.73 -10.72
N TYR A 77 -1.94 5.75 -10.14
CA TYR A 77 -3.38 5.99 -10.18
C TYR A 77 -3.70 7.16 -11.10
N HIS A 78 -4.72 7.01 -11.94
CA HIS A 78 -5.22 8.12 -12.73
C HIS A 78 -6.15 8.97 -11.87
N LEU A 79 -5.86 10.27 -11.79
CA LEU A 79 -6.59 11.25 -11.02
C LEU A 79 -7.32 12.23 -11.92
N ASN A 80 -8.57 12.50 -11.59
CA ASN A 80 -9.35 13.59 -12.14
C ASN A 80 -9.56 14.67 -11.07
N PHE A 81 -9.00 15.85 -11.34
CA PHE A 81 -8.96 16.96 -10.39
C PHE A 81 -10.26 17.76 -10.30
N GLY A 82 -11.22 17.50 -11.19
CA GLY A 82 -12.46 18.27 -11.26
C GLY A 82 -12.28 19.69 -11.82
N TRP A 83 -11.13 20.01 -12.41
CA TRP A 83 -10.80 21.32 -12.97
C TRP A 83 -10.82 21.36 -14.49
N GLY A 84 -11.81 20.68 -15.11
CA GLY A 84 -11.95 20.66 -16.57
C GLY A 84 -10.80 19.98 -17.31
N GLY A 85 -10.10 19.05 -16.66
CA GLY A 85 -8.98 18.28 -17.23
C GLY A 85 -7.59 18.79 -16.86
N VAL A 86 -7.48 20.00 -16.28
CA VAL A 86 -6.20 20.53 -15.82
C VAL A 86 -5.69 19.68 -14.65
N TYR A 87 -4.43 19.22 -14.75
CA TYR A 87 -3.77 18.26 -13.84
C TYR A 87 -4.35 16.84 -13.83
N ASN A 88 -5.25 16.48 -14.73
CA ASN A 88 -5.61 15.07 -14.85
C ASN A 88 -4.40 14.27 -15.37
N GLY A 89 -4.16 13.10 -14.79
CA GLY A 89 -2.99 12.31 -15.14
C GLY A 89 -2.71 11.16 -14.17
N TRP A 90 -1.57 10.50 -14.38
CA TRP A 90 -1.10 9.38 -13.58
C TRP A 90 -0.17 9.87 -12.48
N TYR A 91 -0.46 9.49 -11.23
CA TYR A 91 0.28 9.91 -10.05
C TYR A 91 0.55 8.73 -9.12
N LEU A 92 1.73 8.71 -8.51
CA LEU A 92 1.98 7.87 -7.34
C LEU A 92 1.32 8.51 -6.11
N LEU A 93 0.46 7.76 -5.43
CA LEU A 93 -0.27 8.27 -4.27
C LEU A 93 0.47 7.99 -2.96
N PRO A 94 0.43 8.92 -1.99
CA PRO A 94 -0.01 10.32 -2.11
C PRO A 94 1.12 11.29 -2.55
N ASP A 95 2.36 10.79 -2.70
CA ASP A 95 3.57 11.61 -2.73
C ASP A 95 3.70 12.55 -3.94
N GLU A 96 3.20 12.15 -5.11
CA GLU A 96 3.37 12.92 -6.35
C GLU A 96 2.21 13.88 -6.63
N ILE A 97 1.24 14.01 -5.72
CA ILE A 97 0.09 14.88 -5.93
C ILE A 97 0.54 16.36 -5.87
N PRO A 98 0.22 17.18 -6.88
CA PRO A 98 0.60 18.60 -6.93
C PRO A 98 0.06 19.42 -5.74
N TYR A 99 0.61 20.62 -5.55
CA TYR A 99 0.23 21.59 -4.51
C TYR A 99 0.53 21.18 -3.07
N GLY A 100 1.30 20.12 -2.85
CA GLY A 100 1.74 19.70 -1.52
C GLY A 100 0.60 19.20 -0.65
N VAL A 101 -0.41 18.56 -1.27
CA VAL A 101 -1.46 17.81 -0.57
C VAL A 101 -1.09 16.32 -0.60
N THR A 102 0.02 15.99 0.05
CA THR A 102 0.68 14.68 0.01
C THR A 102 0.31 13.79 1.20
N VAL A 103 -0.71 14.16 1.98
CA VAL A 103 -1.23 13.34 3.07
C VAL A 103 -2.59 12.77 2.67
N LEU A 104 -2.73 11.46 2.80
CA LEU A 104 -3.99 10.78 2.55
C LEU A 104 -4.96 11.00 3.73
N GLU A 105 -6.07 11.71 3.50
CA GLU A 105 -7.11 11.86 4.51
C GLU A 105 -8.04 10.63 4.55
N GLY A 106 -8.34 10.10 3.37
CA GLY A 106 -9.12 8.89 3.20
C GLY A 106 -9.61 8.68 1.78
N VAL A 107 -10.19 7.51 1.54
CA VAL A 107 -10.75 7.11 0.25
C VAL A 107 -12.12 6.51 0.48
N ILE A 108 -13.08 6.85 -0.36
CA ILE A 108 -14.38 6.21 -0.40
C ILE A 108 -14.38 5.27 -1.61
N VAL A 109 -14.45 3.97 -1.32
CA VAL A 109 -14.41 2.87 -2.27
C VAL A 109 -15.75 2.14 -2.33
N ASP A 110 -15.88 1.22 -3.27
CA ASP A 110 -17.03 0.35 -3.52
C ASP A 110 -18.33 1.15 -3.79
N ILE A 111 -18.16 2.33 -4.38
CA ILE A 111 -19.27 3.23 -4.72
C ILE A 111 -20.12 2.53 -5.78
N MET A 112 -21.36 2.18 -5.43
CA MET A 112 -22.33 1.53 -6.32
C MET A 112 -21.93 0.13 -6.79
N ASP A 113 -21.06 -0.57 -6.04
CA ASP A 113 -20.77 -1.99 -6.25
C ASP A 113 -22.05 -2.84 -6.27
N LYS A 114 -22.18 -3.69 -7.28
CA LYS A 114 -23.33 -4.60 -7.50
C LYS A 114 -22.90 -6.00 -7.94
N HIS A 115 -21.68 -6.42 -7.64
CA HIS A 115 -21.19 -7.72 -8.10
C HIS A 115 -22.02 -8.87 -7.54
N VAL A 116 -22.57 -9.70 -8.43
CA VAL A 116 -23.29 -10.95 -8.08
C VAL A 116 -22.38 -12.19 -8.12
N SER A 117 -21.22 -12.07 -8.77
CA SER A 117 -20.17 -13.09 -8.84
C SER A 117 -19.31 -13.13 -7.58
N PRO A 118 -18.53 -14.21 -7.34
CA PRO A 118 -17.48 -14.19 -6.32
C PRO A 118 -16.52 -13.02 -6.56
N GLN A 119 -16.00 -12.45 -5.49
CA GLN A 119 -15.03 -11.35 -5.54
C GLN A 119 -13.88 -11.64 -4.59
N VAL A 120 -12.66 -11.70 -5.11
CA VAL A 120 -11.46 -11.84 -4.27
C VAL A 120 -11.22 -10.54 -3.54
N ARG A 121 -11.17 -10.62 -2.22
CA ARG A 121 -10.72 -9.52 -1.38
C ARG A 121 -9.67 -10.02 -0.41
N CYS A 122 -8.59 -9.27 -0.29
CA CYS A 122 -7.58 -9.53 0.72
C CYS A 122 -7.51 -8.39 1.72
N ASN A 123 -7.10 -8.72 2.94
CA ASN A 123 -6.83 -7.76 3.99
C ASN A 123 -5.57 -8.16 4.75
N GLY A 124 -4.61 -7.26 4.82
CA GLY A 124 -3.32 -7.39 5.48
C GLY A 124 -2.24 -6.74 4.62
N SER A 125 -1.15 -6.33 5.27
CA SER A 125 -0.02 -5.69 4.59
C SER A 125 1.28 -6.27 5.13
N ILE A 126 2.28 -6.43 4.29
CA ILE A 126 3.60 -6.92 4.71
C ILE A 126 4.61 -5.80 4.52
N HIS A 127 4.85 -5.08 5.61
CA HIS A 127 5.83 -4.00 5.69
C HIS A 127 6.92 -4.37 6.70
N LEU A 128 8.04 -4.84 6.19
CA LEU A 128 9.11 -5.38 7.01
C LEU A 128 10.30 -4.42 7.04
N THR A 129 10.65 -3.92 8.21
CA THR A 129 11.73 -2.95 8.38
C THR A 129 12.94 -3.54 9.07
N ASN A 130 14.14 -3.16 8.62
CA ASN A 130 15.40 -3.51 9.28
C ASN A 130 15.61 -5.03 9.45
N ILE A 131 15.22 -5.81 8.46
CA ILE A 131 15.27 -7.28 8.48
C ILE A 131 16.67 -7.81 8.21
N THR A 132 17.13 -8.69 9.10
CA THR A 132 18.45 -9.31 8.92
C THR A 132 18.44 -10.25 7.70
N PRO A 133 19.39 -10.11 6.76
CA PRO A 133 19.48 -11.00 5.60
C PRO A 133 19.53 -12.48 5.98
N GLY A 134 18.88 -13.33 5.17
CA GLY A 134 18.83 -14.77 5.38
C GLY A 134 17.93 -15.24 6.52
N THR A 135 17.35 -14.32 7.31
CA THR A 135 16.39 -14.70 8.36
C THR A 135 15.04 -15.08 7.78
N THR A 136 14.35 -15.99 8.46
CA THR A 136 12.96 -16.34 8.19
C THR A 136 12.03 -15.44 9.00
N ILE A 137 11.09 -14.79 8.32
CA ILE A 137 10.05 -13.94 8.88
C ILE A 137 8.72 -14.59 8.61
N ASN A 138 7.85 -14.62 9.60
CA ASN A 138 6.48 -15.06 9.44
C ASN A 138 5.56 -13.86 9.55
N ASP A 139 4.59 -13.80 8.65
CA ASP A 139 3.52 -12.79 8.63
C ASP A 139 2.23 -13.46 8.16
N SER A 140 1.14 -12.71 8.07
CA SER A 140 -0.12 -13.23 7.57
C SER A 140 -0.96 -12.14 6.91
N PHE A 141 -1.78 -12.56 5.97
CA PHE A 141 -2.89 -11.77 5.47
C PHE A 141 -4.13 -12.64 5.39
N THR A 142 -5.28 -12.04 5.11
CA THR A 142 -6.54 -12.75 5.00
C THR A 142 -7.10 -12.63 3.60
N ILE A 143 -7.85 -13.66 3.18
CA ILE A 143 -8.61 -13.69 1.92
C ILE A 143 -10.08 -13.96 2.28
N GLU A 144 -11.00 -13.20 1.71
CA GLU A 144 -12.43 -13.43 1.82
C GLU A 144 -13.12 -13.39 0.46
N ASN A 145 -14.30 -14.01 0.39
CA ASN A 145 -15.21 -13.82 -0.73
C ASN A 145 -16.11 -12.62 -0.45
N ALA A 146 -15.87 -11.53 -1.16
CA ALA A 146 -16.62 -10.29 -1.08
C ALA A 146 -17.85 -10.23 -2.02
N GLY A 147 -18.13 -11.33 -2.74
CA GLY A 147 -19.22 -11.42 -3.69
C GLY A 147 -20.58 -11.62 -3.04
N SER A 148 -21.57 -12.04 -3.85
CA SER A 148 -22.92 -12.31 -3.35
C SER A 148 -22.94 -13.47 -2.33
N PRO A 149 -23.89 -13.50 -1.37
CA PRO A 149 -24.01 -14.57 -0.37
C PRO A 149 -24.05 -15.99 -0.94
N THR A 150 -24.54 -16.14 -2.18
CA THR A 150 -24.64 -17.44 -2.86
C THR A 150 -23.41 -17.80 -3.69
N SER A 151 -22.41 -16.92 -3.75
CA SER A 151 -21.22 -17.10 -4.57
C SER A 151 -20.19 -18.00 -3.90
N LEU A 152 -19.41 -18.72 -4.71
CA LEU A 152 -18.36 -19.63 -4.26
C LEU A 152 -17.02 -19.17 -4.85
N LEU A 153 -16.10 -18.70 -4.02
CA LEU A 153 -14.80 -18.27 -4.49
C LEU A 153 -13.81 -19.43 -4.53
N HIS A 154 -13.22 -19.64 -5.70
CA HIS A 154 -12.06 -20.49 -5.91
C HIS A 154 -10.86 -19.58 -6.17
N TRP A 155 -9.80 -19.70 -5.38
CA TRP A 155 -8.70 -18.74 -5.40
C TRP A 155 -7.35 -19.43 -5.30
N GLU A 156 -6.33 -18.79 -5.86
CA GLU A 156 -4.94 -19.20 -5.72
C GLU A 156 -3.99 -18.00 -5.69
N ILE A 157 -2.82 -18.19 -5.07
CA ILE A 157 -1.72 -17.23 -5.14
C ILE A 157 -0.97 -17.48 -6.44
N THR A 158 -1.08 -16.52 -7.36
CA THR A 158 -0.56 -16.63 -8.74
C THR A 158 0.79 -15.96 -8.95
N SER A 159 1.15 -14.99 -8.09
CA SER A 159 2.41 -14.26 -8.18
C SER A 159 2.85 -13.81 -6.79
N CYS A 160 4.15 -13.77 -6.58
CA CYS A 160 4.81 -13.23 -5.38
C CYS A 160 6.14 -12.58 -5.83
N PRO A 161 6.80 -11.80 -4.97
CA PRO A 161 8.04 -11.15 -5.33
C PRO A 161 9.12 -12.14 -5.79
N ASP A 162 9.93 -11.73 -6.77
CA ASP A 162 11.03 -12.53 -7.33
C ASP A 162 12.26 -12.59 -6.41
N TRP A 163 12.29 -11.74 -5.39
CA TRP A 163 13.28 -11.72 -4.33
C TRP A 163 12.81 -12.48 -3.09
N GLY A 164 13.78 -13.02 -2.34
CA GLY A 164 13.52 -13.82 -1.16
C GLY A 164 13.02 -15.22 -1.50
N ASN A 165 12.63 -15.99 -0.48
CA ASN A 165 11.97 -17.27 -0.68
C ASN A 165 10.64 -17.27 0.07
N TRP A 166 9.54 -17.49 -0.67
CA TRP A 166 8.18 -17.31 -0.18
C TRP A 166 7.46 -18.64 -0.06
N THR A 167 6.79 -18.84 1.07
CA THR A 167 5.89 -19.98 1.26
C THR A 167 4.57 -19.50 1.85
N PHE A 168 3.48 -20.11 1.40
CA PHE A 168 2.12 -19.73 1.74
C PHE A 168 1.34 -20.94 2.24
N THR A 169 0.66 -20.80 3.36
CA THR A 169 -0.15 -21.86 3.95
C THR A 169 -1.52 -21.32 4.39
N PRO A 170 -2.62 -21.64 3.68
CA PRO A 170 -2.68 -22.33 2.38
C PRO A 170 -2.26 -21.43 1.19
N SER A 171 -1.84 -22.02 0.07
CA SER A 171 -1.54 -21.27 -1.17
C SER A 171 -2.70 -21.17 -2.16
N LYS A 172 -3.78 -21.92 -1.93
CA LYS A 172 -5.01 -21.94 -2.71
C LYS A 172 -6.20 -22.41 -1.86
N GLY A 173 -7.40 -22.09 -2.29
CA GLY A 173 -8.64 -22.50 -1.65
C GLY A 173 -9.79 -22.66 -2.66
N THR A 174 -10.83 -23.38 -2.24
CA THR A 174 -11.99 -23.67 -3.09
C THR A 174 -13.28 -23.47 -2.32
N SER A 175 -14.32 -23.02 -3.02
CA SER A 175 -15.69 -22.89 -2.47
C SER A 175 -15.77 -22.03 -1.21
N LEU A 176 -14.97 -20.96 -1.14
CA LEU A 176 -15.03 -20.00 -0.05
C LEU A 176 -16.31 -19.16 -0.18
N THR A 177 -17.25 -19.29 0.74
CA THR A 177 -18.49 -18.51 0.78
C THR A 177 -18.28 -17.21 1.56
N PRO A 178 -19.06 -16.15 1.31
CA PRO A 178 -18.95 -14.92 2.11
C PRO A 178 -19.23 -15.13 3.60
N GLU A 179 -20.11 -16.06 3.97
CA GLU A 179 -20.48 -16.36 5.36
C GLU A 179 -19.34 -17.02 6.15
N GLN A 180 -18.42 -17.69 5.48
CA GLN A 180 -17.21 -18.23 6.13
C GLN A 180 -16.28 -17.12 6.61
N GLY A 181 -16.40 -15.91 6.05
CA GLY A 181 -15.58 -14.78 6.38
C GLY A 181 -14.12 -14.92 5.94
N PRO A 182 -13.23 -14.07 6.46
CA PRO A 182 -11.82 -14.08 6.10
C PRO A 182 -11.09 -15.34 6.53
N VAL A 183 -10.37 -15.97 5.59
CA VAL A 183 -9.45 -17.08 5.81
C VAL A 183 -8.03 -16.54 5.94
N MET A 184 -7.35 -16.91 7.03
CA MET A 184 -5.97 -16.51 7.27
C MET A 184 -4.98 -17.33 6.44
N ILE A 185 -4.06 -16.62 5.77
CA ILE A 185 -2.95 -17.16 5.02
C ILE A 185 -1.67 -16.84 5.77
N ASN A 186 -0.98 -17.88 6.23
CA ASN A 186 0.33 -17.74 6.85
C ASN A 186 1.39 -17.63 5.76
N VAL A 187 2.22 -16.60 5.87
CA VAL A 187 3.32 -16.30 4.96
C VAL A 187 4.63 -16.52 5.70
N SER A 188 5.55 -17.26 5.09
CA SER A 188 6.93 -17.36 5.57
C SER A 188 7.90 -16.92 4.48
N ILE A 189 8.79 -16.01 4.83
CA ILE A 189 9.68 -15.29 3.91
C ILE A 189 11.10 -15.48 4.39
N VAL A 190 12.00 -15.97 3.54
CA VAL A 190 13.44 -15.89 3.78
C VAL A 190 13.95 -14.59 3.16
N ALA A 191 14.45 -13.68 3.98
CA ALA A 191 14.94 -12.38 3.54
C ALA A 191 16.13 -12.51 2.57
N PRO A 192 16.21 -11.68 1.51
CA PRO A 192 17.33 -11.67 0.59
C PRO A 192 18.68 -11.42 1.29
N GLU A 193 19.77 -11.97 0.74
CA GLU A 193 21.12 -11.92 1.34
C GLU A 193 21.77 -10.52 1.32
N LYS A 194 21.37 -9.63 0.41
CA LYS A 194 22.04 -8.32 0.27
C LYS A 194 21.52 -7.31 1.28
N LYS A 195 22.47 -6.70 2.01
CA LYS A 195 22.27 -5.60 2.98
C LYS A 195 22.13 -4.23 2.31
N ASN A 196 21.69 -3.24 3.08
CA ASN A 196 21.52 -1.84 2.64
C ASN A 196 20.64 -1.74 1.38
N ARG A 197 19.56 -2.50 1.36
CA ARG A 197 18.62 -2.59 0.24
C ARG A 197 17.19 -2.49 0.73
N GLU A 198 16.39 -1.85 -0.10
CA GLU A 198 14.94 -1.89 -0.09
C GLU A 198 14.48 -2.81 -1.21
N TYR A 199 13.50 -3.64 -0.92
CA TYR A 199 12.88 -4.59 -1.83
C TYR A 199 11.39 -4.31 -1.85
N ASN A 200 10.88 -4.04 -3.05
CA ASN A 200 9.46 -3.78 -3.29
C ASN A 200 8.92 -4.89 -4.19
N GLY A 201 7.66 -5.24 -4.02
CA GLY A 201 6.99 -6.26 -4.82
C GLY A 201 5.56 -6.44 -4.37
N TYR A 202 4.89 -7.45 -4.92
CA TYR A 202 3.50 -7.71 -4.58
C TYR A 202 3.20 -9.20 -4.50
N ILE A 203 2.16 -9.55 -3.74
CA ILE A 203 1.49 -10.85 -3.80
C ILE A 203 0.20 -10.66 -4.60
N LYS A 204 -0.03 -11.52 -5.59
CA LYS A 204 -1.26 -11.53 -6.40
C LYS A 204 -2.10 -12.76 -6.10
N VAL A 205 -3.28 -12.52 -5.54
CA VAL A 205 -4.32 -13.54 -5.33
C VAL A 205 -5.34 -13.42 -6.46
N THR A 206 -5.69 -14.52 -7.09
CA THR A 206 -6.56 -14.51 -8.28
C THR A 206 -7.71 -15.50 -8.10
N ASN A 207 -8.90 -15.11 -8.56
CA ASN A 207 -10.03 -16.00 -8.72
C ASN A 207 -9.75 -16.95 -9.89
N THR A 208 -9.72 -18.27 -9.62
CA THR A 208 -9.37 -19.26 -10.64
C THR A 208 -10.42 -19.36 -11.76
N GLU A 209 -11.65 -18.91 -11.50
CA GLU A 209 -12.74 -18.90 -12.49
C GLU A 209 -12.83 -17.59 -13.28
N ASN A 210 -12.26 -16.51 -12.74
CA ASN A 210 -12.22 -15.21 -13.39
C ASN A 210 -10.88 -14.51 -13.12
N PRO A 211 -9.85 -14.70 -13.98
CA PRO A 211 -8.53 -14.11 -13.76
C PRO A 211 -8.47 -12.57 -13.70
N ALA A 212 -9.52 -11.88 -14.17
CA ALA A 212 -9.64 -10.43 -14.01
C ALA A 212 -10.01 -10.03 -12.56
N ASP A 213 -10.72 -10.90 -11.84
CA ASP A 213 -10.98 -10.74 -10.41
C ASP A 213 -9.75 -11.21 -9.62
N CYS A 214 -8.89 -10.25 -9.32
CA CYS A 214 -7.66 -10.47 -8.58
C CYS A 214 -7.43 -9.34 -7.58
N PHE A 215 -6.64 -9.62 -6.55
CA PHE A 215 -6.27 -8.66 -5.53
C PHE A 215 -4.75 -8.63 -5.37
N ILE A 216 -4.20 -7.42 -5.23
CA ILE A 216 -2.76 -7.17 -5.11
C ILE A 216 -2.47 -6.67 -3.70
N ILE A 217 -1.56 -7.36 -3.02
CA ILE A 217 -1.04 -6.96 -1.70
C ILE A 217 0.37 -6.44 -1.92
N GLN A 218 0.59 -5.15 -1.65
CA GLN A 218 1.89 -4.52 -1.77
C GLN A 218 2.82 -4.96 -0.63
N ILE A 219 4.10 -5.16 -0.97
CA ILE A 219 5.12 -5.70 -0.08
C ILE A 219 6.35 -4.79 -0.11
N THR A 220 6.82 -4.40 1.07
CA THR A 220 8.07 -3.66 1.23
C THR A 220 8.95 -4.34 2.28
N LEU A 221 10.22 -4.60 1.95
CA LEU A 221 11.22 -5.13 2.88
C LEU A 221 12.49 -4.28 2.85
N THR A 222 12.94 -3.79 4.00
CA THR A 222 14.24 -3.13 4.13
C THR A 222 15.21 -3.98 4.96
N THR A 223 16.47 -4.01 4.53
CA THR A 223 17.57 -4.63 5.27
C THR A 223 18.36 -3.56 6.04
N PRO A 224 19.00 -3.89 7.18
CA PRO A 224 19.69 -2.91 8.01
C PRO A 224 20.64 -2.04 7.22
N TYR A 225 20.45 -0.73 7.34
CA TYR A 225 21.35 0.27 6.81
C TYR A 225 22.51 0.46 7.78
N LYS A 226 23.71 -0.01 7.41
CA LYS A 226 24.93 0.48 8.05
C LYS A 226 25.45 1.65 7.20
N PRO A 227 25.38 2.91 7.69
CA PRO A 227 26.11 3.99 7.02
C PRO A 227 27.58 3.59 7.03
N HIS A 228 28.10 3.28 5.85
CA HIS A 228 29.50 2.93 5.71
C HIS A 228 30.27 4.24 5.84
N SER A 229 30.67 4.59 7.06
CA SER A 229 31.60 5.70 7.25
C SER A 229 32.97 5.25 6.76
N PHE A 230 33.18 5.36 5.45
CA PHE A 230 34.48 5.18 4.80
C PHE A 230 35.53 6.06 5.48
N LEU A 231 35.14 7.27 5.89
CA LEU A 231 35.99 8.19 6.64
C LEU A 231 36.42 7.64 8.01
N LEU A 232 35.51 7.04 8.80
CA LEU A 232 35.88 6.48 10.11
C LEU A 232 36.80 5.27 9.98
N ASN A 233 36.55 4.37 9.02
CA ASN A 233 37.41 3.21 8.81
C ASN A 233 38.79 3.61 8.26
N CYS A 234 38.83 4.57 7.31
CA CYS A 234 40.08 5.09 6.80
C CYS A 234 40.87 5.87 7.86
N LEU A 235 40.17 6.60 8.75
CA LEU A 235 40.79 7.24 9.91
C LEU A 235 41.33 6.22 10.91
N GLN A 236 40.60 5.13 11.18
CA GLN A 236 41.08 4.03 12.01
C GLN A 236 42.34 3.39 11.43
N ASP A 237 42.33 2.99 10.16
CA ASP A 237 43.50 2.41 9.48
C ASP A 237 44.68 3.39 9.45
N LEU A 238 44.43 4.68 9.25
CA LEU A 238 45.45 5.73 9.28
C LEU A 238 46.02 5.94 10.70
N MET A 239 45.18 5.87 11.73
CA MET A 239 45.58 6.01 13.14
C MET A 239 46.33 4.79 13.67
N GLU A 240 46.04 3.60 13.17
CA GLU A 240 46.81 2.38 13.43
C GLU A 240 48.17 2.41 12.72
N ARG A 241 48.20 2.90 11.48
CA ARG A 241 49.42 3.00 10.67
C ARG A 241 50.36 4.13 11.11
N PHE A 242 49.83 5.18 11.73
CA PHE A 242 50.59 6.34 12.21
C PHE A 242 50.25 6.68 13.68
N PRO A 243 50.67 5.85 14.65
CA PRO A 243 50.21 5.94 16.04
C PRO A 243 50.62 7.23 16.77
N HIS A 244 51.60 7.98 16.25
CA HIS A 244 52.11 9.21 16.87
C HIS A 244 51.71 10.49 16.14
N THR A 245 51.02 10.40 15.01
CA THR A 245 50.75 11.55 14.13
C THR A 245 49.44 12.27 14.46
N PHE A 246 48.52 11.62 15.20
CA PHE A 246 47.15 12.10 15.42
C PHE A 246 46.75 12.17 16.90
N LEU A 247 47.68 12.57 17.78
CA LEU A 247 47.47 12.68 19.24
C LEU A 247 46.26 13.55 19.62
N VAL A 248 46.02 14.64 18.89
CA VAL A 248 44.88 15.56 19.14
C VAL A 248 43.54 14.95 18.69
N LEU A 249 43.54 14.12 17.65
CA LEU A 249 42.32 13.47 17.15
C LEU A 249 41.84 12.33 18.08
N ARG A 250 42.76 11.64 18.77
CA ARG A 250 42.41 10.64 19.80
C ARG A 250 41.61 11.26 20.95
N LEU A 251 42.04 12.44 21.41
CA LEU A 251 41.38 13.18 22.49
C LEU A 251 39.97 13.68 22.14
N LEU A 252 39.67 13.88 20.85
CA LEU A 252 38.35 14.32 20.37
C LEU A 252 37.36 13.16 20.13
N LEU A 253 37.85 11.92 20.00
CA LEU A 253 37.06 10.73 19.67
C LEU A 253 36.79 9.81 20.88
N ASN A 254 37.11 10.25 22.10
CA ASN A 254 36.96 9.48 23.35
C ASN A 254 37.61 8.07 23.30
N TYR A 255 38.87 8.01 22.88
CA TYR A 255 39.76 6.86 23.11
C TYR A 255 41.11 7.33 23.66
#